data_AF-A0A397UI31-F1
#
_entry.id   AF-A0A397UI31-F1
#
_cell.length_a   1.000
_cell.length_b   1.000
_cell.length_c   1.000
_cell.angle_alpha   90.00
_cell.angle_beta   90.00
_cell.angle_gamma   90.00
#
_symmetry.space_group_name_H-M   'P 1'
#
loop_
_entity.id
_entity.type
_entity.pdbx_description
1 polymer ?
#
loop_
_entity_poly.entity_id
_entity_poly.type
_entity_poly.pdbx_seq_one_letter_code
_entity_poly.pdbx_strand_id
1 'polypeptide(L)'
;MVEMTVGQRSFNDYKFDFDLVIMICNGLRPKFAHGTPDCYVELANQCMNSDLEKRPSISEIITKLDKWLTIIENKDEIISEIIAELDKMSNTIVNESENKIEKQMLGRWFDFIENESRIKKQFLESDKISINFSVITEKLNNIYTSKPYNISEICTSLSKIFGTEIASDIEIPSDI
;
A
#
# COMPACT_ATOMS: atom_id res chain seq x y z
N MET A 1 5.75 -5.90 -2.44
CA MET A 1 5.61 -4.67 -1.62
C MET A 1 6.28 -4.83 -0.27
N VAL A 2 5.77 -5.65 0.67
CA VAL A 2 6.39 -5.79 2.01
C VAL A 2 7.86 -6.17 1.96
N GLU A 3 8.23 -7.15 1.14
CA GLU A 3 9.61 -7.61 0.97
C GLU A 3 10.58 -6.48 0.57
N MET A 4 10.13 -5.51 -0.22
CA MET A 4 10.96 -4.35 -0.59
C MET A 4 11.27 -3.46 0.62
N THR A 5 10.40 -3.45 1.63
CA THR A 5 10.56 -2.62 2.84
C THR A 5 11.49 -3.29 3.85
N VAL A 6 11.40 -4.60 4.01
CA VAL A 6 12.20 -5.37 4.99
C VAL A 6 13.49 -5.93 4.41
N GLY A 7 13.62 -5.96 3.09
CA GLY A 7 14.73 -6.60 2.38
C GLY A 7 14.76 -8.13 2.50
N GLN A 8 13.80 -8.73 3.20
CA GLN A 8 13.72 -10.16 3.51
C GLN A 8 12.48 -10.81 2.90
N ARG A 9 12.56 -12.13 2.71
CA ARG A 9 11.43 -12.95 2.28
C ARG A 9 10.25 -12.75 3.22
N SER A 10 9.05 -12.62 2.65
CA SER A 10 7.82 -12.59 3.45
C SER A 10 7.71 -13.88 4.28
N PHE A 11 7.35 -13.73 5.55
CA PHE A 11 7.27 -14.85 6.51
C PHE A 11 8.60 -15.59 6.74
N ASN A 12 9.75 -14.90 6.66
CA ASN A 12 11.08 -15.50 6.90
C ASN A 12 11.19 -16.21 8.27
N ASP A 13 10.47 -15.73 9.28
CA ASP A 13 10.44 -16.31 10.62
C ASP A 13 9.54 -17.55 10.76
N TYR A 14 8.83 -17.93 9.70
CA TYR A 14 7.91 -19.06 9.69
C TYR A 14 8.47 -20.21 8.88
N LYS A 15 8.17 -21.42 9.34
CA LYS A 15 8.37 -22.62 8.53
C LYS A 15 7.37 -22.58 7.37
N PHE A 16 7.86 -22.78 6.15
CA PHE A 16 7.03 -22.87 4.94
C PHE A 16 6.36 -24.24 4.86
N ASP A 17 5.34 -24.45 5.70
CA ASP A 17 4.54 -25.65 5.77
C ASP A 17 3.04 -25.33 5.83
N PHE A 18 2.24 -26.37 6.10
CA PHE A 18 0.79 -26.29 6.07
C PHE A 18 0.21 -25.35 7.15
N ASP A 19 0.85 -25.26 8.32
CA ASP A 19 0.39 -24.39 9.40
C ASP A 19 0.45 -22.92 8.97
N LEU A 20 1.50 -22.52 8.25
CA LEU A 20 1.61 -21.17 7.69
C LEU A 20 0.47 -20.85 6.71
N VAL A 21 0.05 -21.81 5.88
CA VAL A 21 -1.08 -21.63 4.96
C VAL A 21 -2.37 -21.33 5.75
N ILE A 22 -2.66 -22.11 6.79
CA ILE A 22 -3.83 -21.87 7.65
C ILE A 22 -3.75 -20.49 8.30
N MET A 23 -2.60 -20.12 8.84
CA MET A 23 -2.44 -18.80 9.48
C MET A 23 -2.72 -17.67 8.50
N ILE A 24 -2.25 -17.76 7.24
CA ILE A 24 -2.50 -16.76 6.19
C ILE A 24 -3.99 -16.69 5.83
N CYS A 25 -4.66 -17.85 5.69
CA CYS A 25 -6.11 -17.92 5.47
C CYS A 25 -6.89 -17.28 6.63
N ASN A 26 -6.39 -17.42 7.86
CA ASN A 26 -6.95 -16.80 9.06
C ASN A 26 -6.55 -15.33 9.28
N GLY A 27 -5.92 -14.69 8.28
CA GLY A 27 -5.62 -13.26 8.31
C GLY A 27 -4.21 -12.89 8.75
N LEU A 28 -3.29 -13.86 8.95
CA LEU A 28 -1.87 -13.54 9.13
C LEU A 28 -1.37 -12.77 7.89
N ARG A 29 -0.72 -11.63 8.11
CA ARG A 29 -0.08 -10.81 7.07
C ARG A 29 1.36 -10.49 7.42
N PRO A 30 2.23 -10.28 6.43
CA PRO A 30 3.61 -9.86 6.67
C PRO A 30 3.67 -8.51 7.39
N LYS A 31 4.74 -8.30 8.17
CA LYS A 31 5.00 -7.02 8.86
C LYS A 31 5.89 -6.12 8.00
N PHE A 32 5.63 -4.82 8.06
CA PHE A 32 6.44 -3.80 7.38
C PHE A 32 7.63 -3.38 8.22
N ALA A 33 8.69 -2.90 7.56
CA ALA A 33 9.83 -2.33 8.25
C ALA A 33 9.47 -1.01 8.95
N HIS A 34 10.17 -0.71 10.05
CA HIS A 34 10.05 0.58 10.72
C HIS A 34 10.43 1.71 9.78
N GLY A 35 9.60 2.76 9.72
CA GLY A 35 9.80 3.90 8.81
C GLY A 35 9.20 3.71 7.43
N THR A 36 8.54 2.58 7.13
CA THR A 36 7.77 2.44 5.88
C THR A 36 6.67 3.51 5.83
N PRO A 37 6.50 4.26 4.71
CA PRO A 37 5.44 5.25 4.57
C PRO A 37 4.05 4.67 4.79
N ASP A 38 3.21 5.34 5.57
CA ASP A 38 1.84 4.90 5.87
C ASP A 38 1.01 4.74 4.59
N CYS A 39 1.17 5.64 3.62
CA CYS A 39 0.46 5.53 2.34
C CYS A 39 0.85 4.25 1.57
N TYR A 40 2.09 3.79 1.69
CA TYR A 40 2.55 2.55 1.10
C TYR A 40 2.04 1.32 1.87
N VAL A 41 2.04 1.38 3.20
CA VAL A 41 1.44 0.35 4.07
C VAL A 41 -0.03 0.16 3.75
N GLU A 42 -0.78 1.26 3.61
CA GLU A 42 -2.20 1.24 3.25
C GLU A 42 -2.44 0.55 1.91
N LEU A 43 -1.70 0.93 0.86
CA LEU A 43 -1.79 0.29 -0.45
C LEU A 43 -1.45 -1.21 -0.39
N ALA A 44 -0.39 -1.57 0.33
CA ALA A 44 0.00 -2.96 0.48
C ALA A 44 -1.05 -3.78 1.22
N ASN A 45 -1.68 -3.22 2.26
CA ASN A 45 -2.79 -3.87 2.96
C ASN A 45 -4.03 -4.04 2.06
N GLN A 46 -4.35 -3.04 1.22
CA GLN A 46 -5.43 -3.15 0.22
C GLN A 46 -5.16 -4.31 -0.75
N CYS A 47 -3.93 -4.45 -1.25
CA CYS A 47 -3.57 -5.57 -2.13
C CYS A 47 -3.62 -6.94 -1.44
N MET A 48 -3.46 -7.00 -0.12
CA MET A 48 -3.52 -8.24 0.67
C MET A 48 -4.90 -8.46 1.33
N ASN A 49 -5.93 -7.72 0.92
CA ASN A 49 -7.27 -7.85 1.47
C ASN A 49 -7.83 -9.26 1.19
N SER A 50 -8.52 -9.85 2.17
CA SER A 50 -9.18 -11.14 1.99
C SER A 50 -10.37 -11.04 1.03
N ASP A 51 -11.02 -9.89 1.00
CA ASP A 51 -12.09 -9.56 0.06
C ASP A 51 -11.50 -9.15 -1.29
N LEU A 52 -11.84 -9.88 -2.34
CA LEU A 52 -11.30 -9.66 -3.69
C LEU A 52 -11.73 -8.31 -4.27
N GLU A 53 -12.96 -7.88 -3.99
CA GLU A 53 -13.51 -6.60 -4.50
C GLU A 53 -12.84 -5.38 -3.85
N LYS A 54 -12.19 -5.57 -2.69
CA LYS A 54 -11.43 -4.51 -2.01
C LYS A 54 -9.97 -4.44 -2.47
N ARG A 55 -9.52 -5.37 -3.33
CA ARG A 55 -8.17 -5.32 -3.89
C ARG A 55 -8.16 -4.31 -5.03
N PRO A 56 -7.19 -3.39 -5.07
CA PRO A 56 -7.07 -2.48 -6.18
C PRO A 56 -6.64 -3.25 -7.43
N SER A 57 -7.16 -2.80 -8.57
CA SER A 57 -6.69 -3.22 -9.88
C SER A 57 -5.23 -2.81 -10.10
N ILE A 58 -4.56 -3.46 -11.04
CA ILE A 58 -3.19 -3.09 -11.41
C ILE A 58 -3.10 -1.63 -11.89
N SER A 59 -4.14 -1.14 -12.60
CA SER A 59 -4.21 0.24 -13.07
C SER A 59 -4.26 1.24 -11.92
N GLU A 60 -5.04 0.97 -10.88
CA GLU A 60 -5.09 1.83 -9.67
C GLU A 60 -3.76 1.82 -8.92
N ILE A 61 -3.10 0.66 -8.82
CA ILE A 61 -1.78 0.55 -8.19
C ILE A 61 -0.77 1.41 -8.95
N ILE A 62 -0.67 1.26 -10.28
CA ILE A 62 0.26 2.03 -11.12
C ILE A 62 -0.02 3.53 -10.97
N THR A 63 -1.29 3.93 -11.07
CA THR A 63 -1.71 5.33 -10.94
C THR A 63 -1.28 5.93 -9.59
N LYS A 64 -1.43 5.18 -8.49
CA LYS A 64 -0.99 5.63 -7.16
C LYS A 64 0.54 5.77 -7.09
N LEU A 65 1.28 4.78 -7.60
CA LEU A 65 2.75 4.80 -7.61
C LEU A 65 3.30 5.96 -8.45
N ASP A 66 2.77 6.17 -9.65
CA ASP A 66 3.17 7.28 -10.55
C ASP A 66 2.87 8.64 -9.93
N LYS A 67 1.72 8.77 -9.25
CA LYS A 67 1.39 9.99 -8.50
C LYS A 67 2.39 10.25 -7.38
N TRP A 68 2.76 9.24 -6.60
CA TRP A 68 3.75 9.40 -5.54
C TRP A 68 5.12 9.76 -6.09
N LEU A 69 5.55 9.15 -7.20
CA LEU A 69 6.80 9.49 -7.86
C LEU A 69 6.82 10.96 -8.28
N THR A 70 5.74 11.43 -8.92
CA THR A 70 5.59 12.84 -9.33
C THR A 70 5.68 13.78 -8.13
N ILE A 71 5.00 13.47 -7.03
CA ILE A 71 5.04 14.26 -5.78
C ILE A 71 6.46 14.36 -5.24
N ILE A 72 7.21 13.26 -5.25
CA ILE A 72 8.58 13.22 -4.72
C ILE A 72 9.55 14.00 -5.62
N GLU A 73 9.40 13.90 -6.95
CA GLU A 73 10.26 14.56 -7.93
C GLU A 73 10.00 16.07 -8.07
N ASN A 74 8.81 16.55 -7.71
CA ASN A 74 8.46 17.96 -7.76
C ASN A 74 9.39 18.80 -6.86
N LYS A 75 10.04 19.83 -7.42
CA LYS A 75 10.95 20.72 -6.68
C LYS A 75 10.17 21.66 -5.75
N ASP A 76 10.57 21.70 -4.47
CA ASP A 76 9.87 22.38 -3.38
C ASP A 76 9.87 23.92 -3.45
N GLU A 77 10.83 24.52 -4.15
CA GLU A 77 11.07 25.98 -4.08
C GLU A 77 9.89 26.81 -4.60
N ILE A 78 9.21 26.37 -5.65
CA ILE A 78 8.11 27.14 -6.27
C ILE A 78 6.80 26.94 -5.51
N ILE A 79 6.56 25.73 -4.98
CA ILE A 79 5.30 25.39 -4.32
C ILE A 79 5.20 26.07 -2.95
N SER A 80 6.31 26.19 -2.22
CA SER A 80 6.33 26.78 -0.88
C SER A 80 5.95 28.28 -0.89
N GLU A 81 6.44 29.01 -1.89
CA GLU A 81 6.18 30.44 -2.07
C GLU A 81 4.73 30.67 -2.54
N ILE A 82 4.25 29.84 -3.47
CA ILE A 82 2.86 29.84 -3.93
C ILE A 82 1.88 29.51 -2.79
N ILE A 83 2.16 28.49 -1.96
CA ILE A 83 1.30 28.14 -0.82
C ILE A 83 1.23 29.29 0.18
N ALA A 84 2.35 29.95 0.51
CA ALA A 84 2.38 31.07 1.44
C ALA A 84 1.59 32.29 0.92
N GLU A 85 1.62 32.54 -0.39
CA GLU A 85 0.81 33.58 -1.02
C GLU A 85 -0.67 33.20 -1.09
N LEU A 86 -0.99 31.93 -1.37
CA LEU A 86 -2.36 31.42 -1.40
C LEU A 86 -3.02 31.39 -0.02
N ASP A 87 -2.28 31.10 1.05
CA ASP A 87 -2.77 31.17 2.43
C ASP A 87 -3.17 32.60 2.81
N LYS A 88 -2.40 33.60 2.38
CA LYS A 88 -2.77 35.02 2.57
C LYS A 88 -4.03 35.40 1.79
N MET A 89 -4.13 34.93 0.54
CA MET A 89 -5.28 35.21 -0.32
C MET A 89 -6.56 34.51 0.20
N SER A 90 -6.45 33.25 0.62
CA SER A 90 -7.53 32.42 1.15
C SER A 90 -8.12 33.01 2.43
N ASN A 91 -7.29 33.44 3.37
CA ASN A 91 -7.75 34.11 4.59
C ASN A 91 -8.52 35.41 4.31
N THR A 92 -8.23 36.08 3.19
CA THR A 92 -8.97 37.28 2.77
C THR A 92 -10.31 36.90 2.13
N ILE A 93 -10.31 35.94 1.18
CA ILE A 93 -11.50 35.49 0.46
C ILE A 93 -12.52 34.78 1.38
N VAL A 94 -12.08 33.93 2.30
CA VAL A 94 -12.98 33.19 3.22
C VAL A 94 -13.73 34.13 4.16
N ASN A 95 -13.09 35.26 4.53
CA ASN A 95 -13.67 36.28 5.40
C ASN A 95 -14.59 37.25 4.64
N GLU A 96 -14.43 37.41 3.33
CA GLU A 96 -15.22 38.35 2.50
C GLU A 96 -16.29 37.67 1.63
N SER A 97 -16.17 36.39 1.28
CA SER A 97 -17.11 35.70 0.39
C SER A 97 -18.26 35.02 1.15
N GLU A 98 -19.50 35.28 0.74
CA GLU A 98 -20.69 34.53 1.18
C GLU A 98 -20.97 33.30 0.28
N ASN A 99 -20.16 33.09 -0.76
CA ASN A 99 -20.37 32.03 -1.75
C ASN A 99 -19.94 30.65 -1.23
N LYS A 100 -20.92 29.84 -0.86
CA LYS A 100 -20.74 28.48 -0.33
C LYS A 100 -19.94 27.55 -1.26
N ILE A 101 -20.06 27.72 -2.58
CA ILE A 101 -19.38 26.87 -3.58
C ILE A 101 -17.87 27.16 -3.58
N GLU A 102 -17.50 28.44 -3.53
CA GLU A 102 -16.10 28.86 -3.55
C GLU A 102 -15.34 28.38 -2.31
N LYS A 103 -15.96 28.46 -1.13
CA LYS A 103 -15.40 27.89 0.11
C LYS A 103 -15.18 26.38 0.03
N GLN A 104 -16.10 25.65 -0.60
CA GLN A 104 -15.98 24.21 -0.76
C GLN A 104 -14.84 23.83 -1.72
N MET A 105 -14.70 24.55 -2.84
CA MET A 105 -13.63 24.30 -3.81
C MET A 105 -12.26 24.57 -3.21
N LEU A 106 -12.11 25.67 -2.47
CA LEU A 106 -10.89 26.00 -1.74
C LEU A 106 -10.55 24.90 -0.72
N GLY A 107 -11.51 24.46 0.09
CA GLY A 107 -11.29 23.38 1.07
C GLY A 107 -10.75 22.11 0.43
N ARG A 108 -11.37 21.63 -0.67
CA ARG A 108 -10.87 20.45 -1.39
C ARG A 108 -9.46 20.62 -1.95
N TRP A 109 -9.11 21.83 -2.37
CA TRP A 109 -7.77 22.12 -2.87
C TRP A 109 -6.73 22.12 -1.75
N PHE A 110 -7.06 22.69 -0.59
CA PHE A 110 -6.20 22.61 0.59
C PHE A 110 -5.97 21.15 1.04
N ASP A 111 -7.04 20.35 1.12
CA ASP A 111 -6.94 18.92 1.46
C ASP A 111 -6.01 18.18 0.47
N PHE A 112 -6.08 18.53 -0.81
CA PHE A 112 -5.23 17.96 -1.85
C PHE A 112 -3.75 18.31 -1.62
N ILE A 113 -3.43 19.60 -1.40
CA ILE A 113 -2.06 20.07 -1.16
C ILE A 113 -1.49 19.44 0.11
N GLU A 114 -2.26 19.43 1.20
CA GLU A 114 -1.84 18.84 2.48
C GLU A 114 -1.54 17.35 2.30
N ASN A 115 -2.37 16.62 1.57
CA ASN A 115 -2.15 15.21 1.31
C ASN A 115 -0.86 14.96 0.49
N GLU A 116 -0.57 15.76 -0.54
CA GLU A 116 0.68 15.62 -1.30
C GLU A 116 1.91 15.93 -0.45
N SER A 117 1.86 17.00 0.35
CA SER A 117 2.92 17.37 1.30
C SER A 117 3.16 16.25 2.32
N ARG A 118 2.09 15.68 2.87
CA ARG A 118 2.12 14.55 3.80
C ARG A 118 2.75 13.30 3.17
N ILE A 119 2.40 12.97 1.92
CA ILE A 119 2.99 11.84 1.20
C ILE A 119 4.49 12.07 1.01
N LYS A 120 4.87 13.23 0.48
CA LYS A 120 6.28 13.57 0.23
C LYS A 120 7.12 13.46 1.49
N LYS A 121 6.62 14.02 2.60
CA LYS A 121 7.28 13.98 3.89
C LYS A 121 7.53 12.55 4.37
N GLN A 122 6.53 11.66 4.27
CA GLN A 122 6.69 10.26 4.69
C GLN A 122 7.80 9.55 3.91
N PHE A 123 7.87 9.73 2.59
CA PHE A 123 8.92 9.11 1.76
C PHE A 123 10.31 9.67 2.10
N LEU A 124 10.44 10.99 2.27
CA LEU A 124 11.71 11.61 2.68
C LEU A 124 12.17 11.17 4.08
N GLU A 125 11.23 10.97 5.01
CA GLU A 125 11.52 10.44 6.35
C GLU A 125 11.93 8.96 6.28
N SER A 126 11.23 8.16 5.47
CA SER A 126 11.59 6.77 5.20
C SER A 126 13.00 6.64 4.64
N ASP A 127 13.38 7.46 3.66
CA ASP A 127 14.72 7.42 3.04
C ASP A 127 15.84 7.73 4.05
N LYS A 128 15.60 8.67 4.98
CA LYS A 128 16.55 8.97 6.07
C LYS A 128 16.77 7.79 7.01
N ILE A 129 15.74 6.98 7.25
CA ILE A 129 15.81 5.78 8.10
C ILE A 129 16.40 4.60 7.31
N SER A 130 16.08 4.49 6.02
CA SER A 130 16.47 3.40 5.11
C SER A 130 17.98 3.17 5.08
N ILE A 131 18.78 4.24 5.16
CA ILE A 131 20.25 4.23 5.17
C ILE A 131 20.83 3.35 6.31
N ASN A 132 20.10 3.15 7.40
CA ASN A 132 20.54 2.35 8.54
C ASN A 132 20.24 0.85 8.41
N PHE A 133 19.48 0.42 7.40
CA PHE A 133 19.21 -1.01 7.19
C PHE A 133 20.30 -1.66 6.35
N SER A 134 20.71 -2.87 6.76
CA SER A 134 21.66 -3.66 5.98
C SER A 134 21.00 -4.14 4.69
N VAL A 135 21.54 -3.75 3.53
CA VAL A 135 21.13 -4.28 2.24
C VAL A 135 21.47 -5.77 2.20
N ILE A 136 20.49 -6.63 1.91
CA ILE A 136 20.75 -8.06 1.75
C ILE A 136 21.53 -8.28 0.46
N THR A 137 22.80 -8.70 0.61
CA THR A 137 23.71 -9.00 -0.51
C THR A 137 23.73 -10.48 -0.90
N GLU A 138 22.94 -11.34 -0.25
CA GLU A 138 22.93 -12.77 -0.54
C GLU A 138 22.29 -13.07 -1.90
N LYS A 139 22.87 -14.05 -2.63
CA LYS A 139 22.41 -14.45 -3.97
C LYS A 139 20.94 -14.89 -3.94
N LEU A 140 20.08 -14.05 -4.52
CA LEU A 140 18.62 -14.24 -4.66
C LEU A 140 18.20 -15.56 -5.34
N ASN A 141 19.07 -16.16 -6.15
CA ASN A 141 18.72 -17.31 -7.01
C ASN A 141 18.26 -18.56 -6.24
N ASN A 142 18.59 -18.71 -4.96
CA ASN A 142 18.20 -19.86 -4.16
C ASN A 142 17.00 -19.59 -3.23
N ILE A 143 16.50 -18.35 -3.15
CA ILE A 143 15.52 -17.93 -2.12
C ILE A 143 14.08 -18.24 -2.52
N TYR A 144 13.75 -18.19 -3.81
CA TYR A 144 12.37 -18.36 -4.32
C TYR A 144 12.10 -19.65 -5.09
N THR A 145 12.94 -20.68 -4.94
CA THR A 145 12.61 -21.97 -5.55
C THR A 145 11.41 -22.56 -4.83
N SER A 146 10.22 -22.46 -5.44
CA SER A 146 8.98 -23.04 -4.94
C SER A 146 9.13 -24.56 -4.81
N LYS A 147 8.94 -25.11 -3.62
CA LYS A 147 8.66 -26.54 -3.48
C LYS A 147 7.21 -26.78 -3.92
N PRO A 148 6.91 -27.81 -4.71
CA PRO A 148 5.54 -28.13 -5.06
C PRO A 148 4.77 -28.54 -3.79
N TYR A 149 3.59 -27.96 -3.59
CA TYR A 149 2.69 -28.28 -2.47
C TYR A 149 1.55 -29.20 -2.93
N ASN A 150 1.10 -30.10 -2.06
CA ASN A 150 -0.04 -30.95 -2.31
C ASN A 150 -1.36 -30.20 -2.04
N ILE A 151 -2.00 -29.71 -3.09
CA ILE A 151 -3.27 -28.95 -3.00
C ILE A 151 -4.39 -29.79 -2.37
N SER A 152 -4.42 -31.10 -2.58
CA SER A 152 -5.46 -31.97 -2.01
C SER A 152 -5.41 -32.03 -0.49
N GLU A 153 -4.21 -32.07 0.08
CA GLU A 153 -3.99 -32.06 1.53
C GLU A 153 -4.39 -30.72 2.15
N ILE A 154 -4.12 -29.62 1.43
CA ILE A 154 -4.54 -28.27 1.82
C ILE A 154 -6.07 -28.17 1.89
N CYS A 155 -6.76 -28.55 0.80
CA CYS A 155 -8.22 -28.49 0.73
C CYS A 155 -8.89 -29.36 1.80
N THR A 156 -8.36 -30.57 2.04
CA THR A 156 -8.89 -31.50 3.06
C THR A 156 -8.79 -30.94 4.47
N SER A 157 -7.75 -30.18 4.75
CA SER A 157 -7.52 -29.63 6.08
C SER A 157 -8.28 -28.32 6.28
N LEU A 158 -8.42 -27.50 5.24
CA LEU A 158 -9.31 -26.32 5.26
C LEU A 158 -10.77 -26.73 5.47
N SER A 159 -11.25 -27.79 4.80
CA SER A 159 -12.62 -28.26 4.94
C SER A 159 -12.95 -28.76 6.36
N LYS A 160 -11.95 -29.27 7.09
CA LYS A 160 -12.08 -29.63 8.52
C LYS A 160 -12.20 -28.42 9.45
N ILE A 161 -11.61 -27.28 9.07
CA ILE A 161 -11.58 -26.06 9.89
C ILE A 161 -12.82 -25.20 9.64
N PHE A 162 -13.19 -25.01 8.38
CA PHE A 162 -14.25 -24.08 7.99
C PHE A 162 -15.63 -24.74 7.84
N GLY A 163 -15.70 -26.07 7.92
CA GLY A 163 -16.91 -26.82 7.54
C GLY A 163 -17.13 -26.75 6.03
N THR A 164 -17.88 -27.70 5.49
CA THR A 164 -18.19 -27.74 4.05
C THR A 164 -19.22 -26.68 3.70
N GLU A 165 -18.81 -25.42 3.54
CA GLU A 165 -19.51 -24.52 2.64
C GLU A 165 -18.92 -24.74 1.25
N ILE A 166 -19.72 -25.37 0.40
CA ILE A 166 -19.43 -25.61 -1.00
C ILE A 166 -19.37 -24.24 -1.64
N ALA A 167 -18.16 -23.80 -2.03
CA ALA A 167 -18.04 -22.65 -2.91
C ALA A 167 -18.70 -23.06 -4.23
N SER A 168 -19.96 -22.67 -4.41
CA SER A 168 -20.66 -22.74 -5.68
C SER A 168 -19.81 -22.00 -6.71
N ASP A 169 -19.28 -22.76 -7.66
CA ASP A 169 -18.73 -22.39 -8.96
C ASP A 169 -18.33 -20.91 -9.09
N ILE A 170 -17.08 -20.61 -8.75
CA ILE A 170 -16.43 -19.38 -9.22
C ILE A 170 -16.27 -19.56 -10.74
N GLU A 171 -17.22 -19.04 -11.51
CA GLU A 171 -17.06 -18.84 -12.95
C GLU A 171 -15.82 -17.97 -13.16
N ILE A 172 -14.78 -18.56 -13.73
CA ILE A 172 -13.63 -17.84 -14.25
C ILE A 172 -14.16 -17.10 -15.50
N PRO A 173 -14.24 -15.76 -15.52
CA PRO A 173 -14.59 -15.06 -16.74
C PRO A 173 -13.49 -15.35 -17.76
N SER A 174 -13.88 -15.93 -18.89
CA SER A 174 -13.00 -16.11 -20.03
C SER A 174 -12.79 -14.76 -20.69
N ASP A 175 -11.74 -14.04 -20.30
CA ASP A 175 -11.34 -12.84 -21.01
C ASP A 175 -10.47 -13.20 -22.22
N ILE A 176 -11.03 -12.91 -23.39
CA ILE A 176 -10.41 -12.82 -24.73
C ILE A 176 -9.64 -11.50 -24.82
#